data_AF-A0A3S4FW96-F1
#
_entry.id   AF-A0A3S4FW96-F1
#
_cell.length_a   1.000
_cell.length_b   1.000
_cell.length_c   1.000
_cell.angle_alpha   90.00
_cell.angle_beta   90.00
_cell.angle_gamma   90.00
#
_symmetry.space_group_name_H-M   'P 1'
#
loop_
_entity.id
_entity.type
_entity.pdbx_description
1 polymer ?
#
loop_
_entity_poly.entity_id
_entity_poly.type
_entity_poly.pdbx_seq_one_letter_code
_entity_poly.pdbx_strand_id
1 'polypeptide(L)'
;MEFIYDGERDEFYFLEVNTRLQVEHPVTEAVTGLDLIECMLQVAAGDDLDWAALQRAPQGAAIEVRIYAEDPLKNFQPSPGVLTEVSFPPDVRVDGWVSTGSEVSAFYDPMIAKLIVYGDDRAQALAKMQQALGATQLHGIATNLDYLRQIVATEAFRHGDVWTRMLDDFSYQAHCIEVLQPGTYSSVQDYPGRLGYWDIGVPPSGPMDDFAFRLANRIVGNHPSAAGLEFTLQGPTLRFHCAATIALTGADCPAELDGEPLTYWQPIAVRAGQRLTLGRARHGCRTYLAVRNGFDVPMYLGSRSTFALGQFGGHAGRILRVADMLAIAQPELSASSTPAPIAAPQAMDDSLIPQYGEVWNIGVLYGPHGAPDFFTPQSIETFFCQRMAGALQLQPSWRAAIRAKTRLGTAGRRRSGAASFQRA
;
A
#
# COMPACT_ATOMS: atom_id res chain seq x y z
N MET A 1 -10.93 37.61 12.22
CA MET A 1 -10.44 38.03 13.56
C MET A 1 -10.42 36.78 14.41
N GLU A 2 -9.36 36.58 15.18
CA GLU A 2 -9.20 35.41 16.03
C GLU A 2 -9.33 35.79 17.49
N PHE A 3 -9.90 34.88 18.28
CA PHE A 3 -10.15 35.07 19.70
C PHE A 3 -9.76 33.80 20.46
N ILE A 4 -9.32 33.97 21.70
CA ILE A 4 -9.29 32.89 22.70
C ILE A 4 -10.67 32.88 23.37
N TYR A 5 -11.27 31.70 23.53
CA TYR A 5 -12.57 31.53 24.16
C TYR A 5 -12.45 30.66 25.42
N ASP A 6 -12.95 31.16 26.54
CA ASP A 6 -13.08 30.43 27.80
C ASP A 6 -14.52 29.92 27.92
N GLY A 7 -14.71 28.61 27.72
CA GLY A 7 -16.02 27.97 27.73
C GLY A 7 -16.71 27.93 29.10
N GLU A 8 -15.97 28.02 30.21
CA GLU A 8 -16.57 28.06 31.55
C GLU A 8 -17.09 29.45 31.88
N ARG A 9 -16.38 30.49 31.43
CA ARG A 9 -16.72 31.89 31.70
C ARG A 9 -17.67 32.50 30.67
N ASP A 10 -17.83 31.87 29.51
CA ASP A 10 -18.54 32.44 28.35
C ASP A 10 -17.93 33.79 27.93
N GLU A 11 -16.58 33.86 27.95
CA GLU A 11 -15.82 35.06 27.63
C GLU A 11 -14.86 34.81 26.47
N PHE A 12 -14.67 35.82 25.61
CA PHE A 12 -13.69 35.79 24.53
C PHE A 12 -12.72 36.97 24.61
N TYR A 13 -11.46 36.71 24.25
CA TYR A 13 -10.38 37.68 24.30
C TYR A 13 -9.71 37.77 22.93
N PHE A 14 -9.50 39.00 22.44
CA PHE A 14 -8.84 39.23 21.16
C PHE A 14 -7.45 38.59 21.12
N LEU A 15 -7.19 37.87 20.04
CA LEU A 15 -5.86 37.31 19.74
C LEU A 15 -5.18 38.12 18.64
N GLU A 16 -5.72 38.07 17.42
CA GLU A 16 -5.14 38.75 16.26
C GLU A 16 -6.14 38.98 15.11
N VAL A 17 -5.68 39.70 14.08
CA VAL A 17 -6.38 39.84 12.79
C VAL A 17 -5.48 39.34 11.68
N ASN A 18 -5.86 38.24 11.05
CA ASN A 18 -5.28 37.78 9.80
C ASN A 18 -5.74 38.69 8.65
N THR A 19 -4.84 39.50 8.10
CA THR A 19 -5.13 40.48 7.02
C THR A 19 -5.13 39.84 5.63
N ARG A 20 -5.67 38.62 5.53
CA ARG A 20 -5.75 37.80 4.32
C ARG A 20 -6.85 36.76 4.45
N LEU A 21 -7.22 36.13 3.33
CA LEU A 21 -8.07 34.94 3.36
C LEU A 21 -7.36 33.81 4.12
N GLN A 22 -8.13 33.03 4.87
CA GLN A 22 -7.63 31.89 5.64
C GLN A 22 -7.88 30.57 4.91
N VAL A 23 -7.09 29.55 5.25
CA VAL A 23 -7.10 28.25 4.56
C VAL A 23 -8.47 27.58 4.73
N GLU A 24 -9.02 27.70 5.93
CA GLU A 24 -10.29 27.12 6.41
C GLU A 24 -11.56 27.85 5.92
N HIS A 25 -11.45 28.86 5.05
CA HIS A 25 -12.62 29.60 4.54
C HIS A 25 -13.75 28.75 3.90
N PRO A 26 -13.52 27.55 3.31
CA PRO A 26 -14.59 26.77 2.69
C PRO A 26 -15.68 26.31 3.64
N VAL A 27 -15.40 26.17 4.95
CA VAL A 27 -16.46 25.81 5.91
C VAL A 27 -17.47 26.95 6.06
N THR A 28 -17.01 28.20 5.97
CA THR A 28 -17.88 29.39 5.94
C THR A 28 -18.70 29.43 4.67
N GLU A 29 -18.07 29.19 3.52
CA GLU A 29 -18.76 29.11 2.23
C GLU A 29 -19.85 28.03 2.24
N ALA A 30 -19.56 26.86 2.81
CA ALA A 30 -20.49 25.75 2.86
C ALA A 30 -21.78 26.05 3.65
N VAL A 31 -21.69 26.81 4.76
CA VAL A 31 -22.86 27.12 5.59
C VAL A 31 -23.57 28.42 5.21
N THR A 32 -22.92 29.30 4.44
CA THR A 32 -23.50 30.58 4.01
C THR A 32 -23.95 30.59 2.56
N GLY A 33 -23.39 29.71 1.72
CA GLY A 33 -23.58 29.70 0.27
C GLY A 33 -22.84 30.82 -0.47
N LEU A 34 -21.93 31.53 0.21
CA LEU A 34 -21.12 32.60 -0.37
C LEU A 34 -19.86 32.01 -1.04
N ASP A 35 -19.41 32.64 -2.12
CA ASP A 35 -18.04 32.49 -2.64
C ASP A 35 -17.23 33.69 -2.14
N LEU A 36 -16.32 33.44 -1.20
CA LEU A 36 -15.55 34.51 -0.56
C LEU A 36 -14.50 35.09 -1.50
N ILE A 37 -14.01 34.30 -2.47
CA ILE A 37 -13.07 34.78 -3.48
C ILE A 37 -13.79 35.72 -4.44
N GLU A 38 -15.01 35.38 -4.86
CA GLU A 38 -15.87 36.26 -5.66
C GLU A 38 -16.12 37.59 -4.94
N CYS A 39 -16.52 37.55 -3.66
CA CYS A 39 -16.71 38.77 -2.86
C CYS A 39 -15.42 39.62 -2.77
N MET A 40 -14.25 38.98 -2.60
CA MET A 40 -12.97 39.69 -2.57
C MET A 40 -12.68 40.40 -3.90
N LEU A 41 -12.98 39.75 -5.03
CA LEU A 41 -12.80 40.34 -6.36
C LEU A 41 -13.74 41.51 -6.60
N GLN A 42 -15.01 41.41 -6.19
CA GLN A 42 -15.99 42.50 -6.28
C GLN A 42 -15.52 43.73 -5.50
N VAL A 43 -15.11 43.55 -4.24
CA VAL A 43 -14.59 44.65 -3.40
C VAL A 43 -13.34 45.27 -4.03
N ALA A 44 -12.42 44.45 -4.54
CA ALA A 44 -11.20 44.93 -5.18
C ALA A 44 -11.46 45.73 -6.47
N ALA A 45 -12.55 45.42 -7.18
CA ALA A 45 -13.00 46.15 -8.36
C ALA A 45 -13.81 47.42 -8.02
N GLY A 46 -14.28 47.56 -6.78
CA GLY A 46 -15.19 48.64 -6.37
C GLY A 46 -16.65 48.37 -6.71
N ASP A 47 -17.01 47.11 -6.98
CA ASP A 47 -18.39 46.67 -7.20
C ASP A 47 -19.15 46.53 -5.88
N ASP A 48 -20.46 46.73 -5.92
CA ASP A 48 -21.33 46.54 -4.76
C ASP A 48 -21.47 45.04 -4.41
N LEU A 49 -21.38 44.72 -3.12
CA LEU A 49 -21.64 43.39 -2.59
C LEU A 49 -23.16 43.13 -2.43
N ASP A 50 -23.57 41.86 -2.53
CA ASP A 50 -24.88 41.44 -2.07
C ASP A 50 -24.93 41.40 -0.53
N TRP A 51 -25.17 42.57 0.07
CA TRP A 51 -25.31 42.74 1.52
C TRP A 51 -26.45 41.90 2.11
N ALA A 52 -27.49 41.63 1.33
CA ALA A 52 -28.62 40.83 1.80
C ALA A 52 -28.23 39.34 1.92
N ALA A 53 -27.39 38.82 1.01
CA ALA A 53 -26.81 37.49 1.15
C ALA A 53 -25.83 37.41 2.33
N LEU A 54 -24.96 38.42 2.50
CA LEU A 54 -23.96 38.48 3.58
C LEU A 54 -24.56 38.55 4.99
N GLN A 55 -25.80 39.05 5.12
CA GLN A 55 -26.51 39.13 6.41
C GLN A 55 -27.31 37.86 6.76
N ARG A 56 -27.38 36.86 5.87
CA ARG A 56 -28.08 35.61 6.17
C ARG A 56 -27.34 34.83 7.26
N ALA A 57 -28.10 34.31 8.21
CA ALA A 57 -27.55 33.41 9.22
C ALA A 57 -27.01 32.13 8.54
N PRO A 58 -25.87 31.58 9.01
CA PRO A 58 -25.35 30.31 8.52
C PRO A 58 -26.38 29.19 8.76
N GLN A 59 -26.48 28.26 7.82
CA GLN A 59 -27.40 27.12 7.88
C GLN A 59 -26.60 25.83 7.96
N GLY A 60 -27.00 24.91 8.85
CA GLY A 60 -26.33 23.63 9.03
C GLY A 60 -24.95 23.74 9.70
N ALA A 61 -24.10 22.74 9.46
CA ALA A 61 -22.74 22.69 9.95
C ALA A 61 -21.79 22.16 8.86
N ALA A 62 -20.57 22.69 8.86
CA ALA A 62 -19.50 22.21 7.99
C ALA A 62 -18.25 21.89 8.80
N ILE A 63 -17.50 20.88 8.35
CA ILE A 63 -16.23 20.46 8.95
C ILE A 63 -15.21 20.33 7.82
N GLU A 64 -14.02 20.87 8.04
CA GLU A 64 -12.86 20.69 7.18
C GLU A 64 -11.81 19.83 7.91
N VAL A 65 -11.15 18.96 7.16
CA VAL A 65 -9.88 18.34 7.56
C VAL A 65 -8.83 18.60 6.51
N ARG A 66 -7.58 18.75 6.95
CA ARG A 66 -6.43 19.04 6.10
C ARG A 66 -5.57 17.80 5.94
N ILE A 67 -5.46 17.34 4.71
CA ILE A 67 -4.67 16.18 4.36
C ILE A 67 -3.27 16.64 3.97
N TYR A 68 -2.26 16.13 4.68
CA TYR A 68 -0.85 16.47 4.53
C TYR A 68 -0.02 15.28 4.11
N ALA A 69 1.00 15.54 3.29
CA ALA A 69 2.09 14.64 2.95
C ALA A 69 3.07 14.52 4.13
N GLU A 70 2.62 13.96 5.24
CA GLU A 70 3.39 13.84 6.48
C GLU A 70 3.24 12.45 7.08
N ASP A 71 4.23 12.03 7.87
CA ASP A 71 4.21 10.77 8.62
C ASP A 71 3.97 11.04 10.12
N PRO A 72 2.74 10.81 10.64
CA PRO A 72 2.43 11.01 12.05
C PRO A 72 3.26 10.13 12.99
N LEU A 73 3.77 8.96 12.55
CA LEU A 73 4.66 8.13 13.38
C LEU A 73 6.04 8.74 13.59
N LYS A 74 6.46 9.64 12.69
CA LYS A 74 7.78 10.28 12.71
C LYS A 74 7.69 11.75 13.10
N ASN A 75 6.78 12.09 14.02
CA ASN A 75 6.53 13.46 14.45
C ASN A 75 6.19 14.39 13.27
N PHE A 76 5.30 13.94 12.38
CA PHE A 76 4.82 14.70 11.22
C PHE A 76 5.93 15.15 10.26
N GLN A 77 6.97 14.31 10.10
CA GLN A 77 8.00 14.56 9.09
C GLN A 77 7.37 14.60 7.68
N PRO A 78 7.74 15.57 6.82
CA PRO A 78 7.29 15.61 5.44
C PRO A 78 7.65 14.34 4.67
N SER A 79 6.75 13.88 3.80
CA SER A 79 6.85 12.67 3.00
C SER A 79 6.75 13.01 1.50
N PRO A 80 7.84 13.47 0.87
CA PRO A 80 7.85 13.77 -0.55
C PRO A 80 7.83 12.49 -1.39
N GLY A 81 7.35 12.60 -2.63
CA GLY A 81 7.32 11.50 -3.59
C GLY A 81 6.11 11.53 -4.50
N VAL A 82 5.94 10.46 -5.28
CA VAL A 82 4.84 10.33 -6.24
C VAL A 82 3.64 9.67 -5.57
N LEU A 83 2.47 10.30 -5.69
CA LEU A 83 1.20 9.69 -5.33
C LEU A 83 0.83 8.65 -6.40
N THR A 84 0.86 7.38 -6.03
CA THR A 84 0.57 6.26 -6.95
C THR A 84 -0.92 5.97 -7.10
N GLU A 85 -1.75 6.53 -6.21
CA GLU A 85 -3.21 6.48 -6.28
C GLU A 85 -3.77 7.66 -5.49
N VAL A 86 -4.74 8.36 -6.09
CA VAL A 86 -5.51 9.44 -5.48
C VAL A 86 -6.97 9.24 -5.84
N SER A 87 -7.79 8.95 -4.84
CA SER A 87 -9.24 8.86 -4.99
C SER A 87 -9.94 9.51 -3.81
N PHE A 88 -10.83 10.46 -4.11
CA PHE A 88 -11.71 11.10 -3.14
C PHE A 88 -13.17 10.74 -3.45
N PRO A 89 -14.06 10.70 -2.45
CA PRO A 89 -15.48 10.46 -2.70
C PRO A 89 -16.12 11.62 -3.46
N PRO A 90 -17.11 11.37 -4.34
CA PRO A 90 -17.69 12.41 -5.21
C PRO A 90 -18.62 13.40 -4.48
N ASP A 91 -19.20 13.00 -3.34
CA ASP A 91 -20.26 13.76 -2.66
C ASP A 91 -19.75 14.76 -1.61
N VAL A 92 -18.47 15.15 -1.71
CA VAL A 92 -17.80 16.10 -0.80
C VAL A 92 -16.98 17.11 -1.58
N ARG A 93 -16.84 18.32 -1.02
CA ARG A 93 -15.96 19.33 -1.60
C ARG A 93 -14.51 18.98 -1.26
N VAL A 94 -13.68 18.93 -2.29
CA VAL A 94 -12.24 18.69 -2.17
C VAL A 94 -11.53 19.87 -2.81
N ASP A 95 -10.87 20.68 -1.98
CA ASP A 95 -9.97 21.72 -2.46
C ASP A 95 -8.55 21.15 -2.42
N GLY A 96 -8.05 20.65 -3.54
CA GLY A 96 -6.72 20.04 -3.65
C GLY A 96 -6.09 20.26 -5.01
N TRP A 97 -4.80 19.94 -5.13
CA TRP A 97 -4.03 20.17 -6.37
C TRP A 97 -3.45 18.88 -6.97
N VAL A 98 -3.64 17.74 -6.31
CA VAL A 98 -3.04 16.46 -6.69
C VAL A 98 -4.00 15.55 -7.46
N SER A 99 -3.40 14.62 -8.21
CA SER A 99 -4.07 13.49 -8.86
C SER A 99 -3.11 12.29 -8.89
N THR A 100 -3.58 11.11 -9.30
CA THR A 100 -2.70 9.95 -9.48
C THR A 100 -1.55 10.29 -10.43
N GLY A 101 -0.31 10.13 -9.96
CA GLY A 101 0.91 10.49 -10.67
C GLY A 101 1.52 11.84 -10.28
N SER A 102 0.85 12.66 -9.46
CA SER A 102 1.40 13.90 -8.94
C SER A 102 2.64 13.66 -8.06
N GLU A 103 3.66 14.48 -8.22
CA GLU A 103 4.86 14.49 -7.37
C GLU A 103 4.75 15.58 -6.30
N VAL A 104 4.79 15.19 -5.03
CA VAL A 104 4.81 16.09 -3.88
C VAL A 104 6.25 16.35 -3.48
N SER A 105 6.66 17.63 -3.53
CA SER A 105 8.02 18.05 -3.16
C SER A 105 8.15 18.31 -1.65
N ALA A 106 9.38 18.31 -1.13
CA ALA A 106 9.68 18.73 0.23
C ALA A 106 10.00 20.24 0.36
N PHE A 107 9.88 21.02 -0.72
CA PHE A 107 10.34 22.41 -0.74
C PHE A 107 9.31 23.42 -0.21
N TYR A 108 8.04 23.05 -0.22
CA TYR A 108 6.92 23.91 0.15
C TYR A 108 6.05 23.22 1.20
N ASP A 109 4.92 23.83 1.53
CA ASP A 109 3.93 23.29 2.45
C ASP A 109 3.45 21.88 2.01
N PRO A 110 3.37 20.90 2.94
CA PRO A 110 3.00 19.53 2.59
C PRO A 110 1.49 19.31 2.40
N MET A 111 0.64 20.34 2.42
CA MET A 111 -0.81 20.16 2.25
C MET A 111 -1.13 19.68 0.83
N ILE A 112 -1.83 18.54 0.77
CA ILE A 112 -2.24 17.88 -0.46
C ILE A 112 -3.66 18.32 -0.86
N ALA A 113 -4.57 18.29 0.11
CA ALA A 113 -5.98 18.58 -0.10
C ALA A 113 -6.66 18.99 1.21
N LYS A 114 -7.74 19.75 1.08
CA LYS A 114 -8.73 19.99 2.14
C LYS A 114 -9.97 19.20 1.78
N LEU A 115 -10.48 18.44 2.74
CA LEU A 115 -11.72 17.69 2.59
C LEU A 115 -12.79 18.39 3.42
N ILE A 116 -13.84 18.87 2.75
CA ILE A 116 -14.87 19.70 3.36
C ILE A 116 -16.22 19.02 3.20
N VAL A 117 -16.92 18.87 4.32
CA VAL A 117 -18.25 18.27 4.36
C VAL A 117 -19.26 19.24 4.97
N TYR A 118 -20.50 19.07 4.56
CA TYR A 118 -21.66 19.81 5.04
C TYR A 118 -22.74 18.83 5.49
N GLY A 119 -23.46 19.16 6.56
CA GLY A 119 -24.68 18.49 6.99
C GLY A 119 -25.63 19.46 7.68
N ASP A 120 -26.89 19.04 7.90
CA ASP A 120 -27.92 19.90 8.51
C ASP A 120 -27.61 20.25 9.98
N ASP A 121 -26.73 19.47 10.61
CA ASP A 121 -26.21 19.69 11.96
C ASP A 121 -24.79 19.12 12.08
N ARG A 122 -24.15 19.37 13.24
CA ARG A 122 -22.77 18.90 13.51
C ARG A 122 -22.65 17.37 13.45
N ALA A 123 -23.66 16.63 13.94
CA ALA A 123 -23.60 15.18 13.98
C ALA A 123 -23.65 14.58 12.57
N GLN A 124 -24.50 15.14 11.70
CA GLN A 124 -24.58 14.77 10.29
C GLN A 124 -23.30 15.13 9.52
N ALA A 125 -22.76 16.34 9.74
CA ALA A 125 -21.48 16.73 9.15
C ALA A 125 -20.35 15.79 9.59
N LEU A 126 -20.30 15.41 10.87
CA LEU A 126 -19.30 14.48 11.39
C LEU A 126 -19.44 13.07 10.79
N ALA A 127 -20.66 12.54 10.70
CA ALA A 127 -20.92 11.25 10.07
C ALA A 127 -20.48 11.26 8.60
N LYS A 128 -20.77 12.35 7.88
CA LYS A 128 -20.31 12.54 6.50
C LYS A 128 -18.79 12.64 6.40
N MET A 129 -18.13 13.32 7.35
CA MET A 129 -16.66 13.38 7.41
C MET A 129 -16.03 12.00 7.61
N GLN A 130 -16.57 11.19 8.53
CA GLN A 130 -16.09 9.83 8.77
C GLN A 130 -16.22 8.95 7.53
N GLN A 131 -17.37 9.01 6.85
CA GLN A 131 -17.58 8.30 5.58
C GLN A 131 -16.60 8.78 4.50
N ALA A 132 -16.40 10.10 4.39
CA ALA A 132 -15.54 10.68 3.37
C ALA A 132 -14.06 10.29 3.55
N LEU A 133 -13.57 10.37 4.78
CA LEU A 133 -12.24 9.90 5.16
C LEU A 133 -12.09 8.38 4.97
N GLY A 134 -13.12 7.61 5.30
CA GLY A 134 -13.16 6.16 5.10
C GLY A 134 -13.15 5.73 3.62
N ALA A 135 -13.62 6.59 2.71
CA ALA A 135 -13.66 6.36 1.26
C ALA A 135 -12.45 6.96 0.51
N THR A 136 -11.65 7.80 1.17
CA THR A 136 -10.45 8.43 0.57
C THR A 136 -9.30 7.43 0.46
N GLN A 137 -8.65 7.37 -0.70
CA GLN A 137 -7.43 6.58 -0.97
C GLN A 137 -6.30 7.51 -1.41
N LEU A 138 -5.18 7.42 -0.71
CA LEU A 138 -3.93 8.11 -1.02
C LEU A 138 -2.78 7.13 -0.80
N HIS A 139 -2.07 6.78 -1.87
CA HIS A 139 -0.96 5.84 -1.81
C HIS A 139 0.29 6.40 -2.48
N GLY A 140 1.46 5.86 -2.13
CA GLY A 140 2.76 6.21 -2.72
C GLY A 140 3.69 6.96 -1.78
N ILE A 141 3.12 7.78 -0.90
CA ILE A 141 3.80 8.51 0.18
C ILE A 141 3.04 8.36 1.49
N ALA A 142 3.67 8.69 2.62
CA ALA A 142 2.96 8.76 3.89
C ALA A 142 2.05 10.00 3.91
N THR A 143 0.89 9.86 4.54
CA THR A 143 -0.05 10.97 4.77
C THR A 143 -0.60 10.90 6.18
N ASN A 144 -1.16 12.01 6.66
CA ASN A 144 -1.88 12.06 7.92
C ASN A 144 -3.32 11.49 7.83
N LEU A 145 -3.68 10.77 6.75
CA LEU A 145 -5.06 10.34 6.51
C LEU A 145 -5.61 9.43 7.63
N ASP A 146 -4.84 8.44 8.07
CA ASP A 146 -5.27 7.54 9.17
C ASP A 146 -5.34 8.29 10.52
N TYR A 147 -4.45 9.25 10.72
CA TYR A 147 -4.47 10.14 11.89
C TYR A 147 -5.77 10.95 11.94
N LEU A 148 -6.20 11.52 10.82
CA LEU A 148 -7.48 12.25 10.71
C LEU A 148 -8.67 11.34 10.98
N ARG A 149 -8.68 10.11 10.43
CA ARG A 149 -9.73 9.10 10.70
C ARG A 149 -9.89 8.84 12.20
N GLN A 150 -8.78 8.73 12.92
CA GLN A 150 -8.81 8.48 14.36
C GLN A 150 -9.28 9.70 15.15
N ILE A 151 -8.83 10.92 14.81
CA ILE A 151 -9.27 12.15 15.51
C ILE A 151 -10.79 12.29 15.43
N VAL A 152 -11.37 12.21 14.23
CA VAL A 152 -12.82 12.41 14.03
C VAL A 152 -13.66 11.30 14.67
N ALA A 153 -13.04 10.18 15.03
CA ALA A 153 -13.69 9.08 15.74
C ALA A 153 -13.63 9.23 17.27
N THR A 154 -12.80 10.13 17.82
CA THR A 154 -12.70 10.36 19.27
C THR A 154 -14.00 10.90 19.86
N GLU A 155 -14.25 10.55 21.12
CA GLU A 155 -15.44 11.01 21.84
C GLU A 155 -15.43 12.53 22.07
N ALA A 156 -14.26 13.09 22.42
CA ALA A 156 -14.10 14.53 22.60
C ALA A 156 -14.43 15.32 21.32
N PHE A 157 -13.97 14.85 20.14
CA PHE A 157 -14.32 15.51 18.88
C PHE A 157 -15.81 15.37 18.54
N ARG A 158 -16.41 14.21 18.87
CA ARG A 158 -17.84 13.93 18.66
C ARG A 158 -18.74 14.84 19.50
N HIS A 159 -18.44 15.01 20.78
CA HIS A 159 -19.20 15.88 21.67
C HIS A 159 -18.87 17.37 21.49
N GLY A 160 -17.76 17.70 20.84
CA GLY A 160 -17.31 19.08 20.70
C GLY A 160 -16.53 19.59 21.92
N ASP A 161 -16.08 18.68 22.79
CA ASP A 161 -15.21 18.95 23.94
C ASP A 161 -13.77 19.20 23.45
N VAL A 162 -13.57 20.25 22.66
CA VAL A 162 -12.32 20.56 21.97
C VAL A 162 -11.66 21.80 22.58
N TRP A 163 -10.34 21.78 22.69
CA TRP A 163 -9.52 22.93 23.08
C TRP A 163 -8.22 22.95 22.27
N THR A 164 -7.51 24.09 22.27
CA THR A 164 -6.32 24.31 21.42
C THR A 164 -5.19 23.29 21.62
N ARG A 165 -5.12 22.65 22.78
CA ARG A 165 -4.09 21.65 23.13
C ARG A 165 -4.60 20.20 23.12
N MET A 166 -5.83 19.96 22.66
CA MET A 166 -6.44 18.62 22.68
C MET A 166 -5.58 17.56 21.99
N LEU A 167 -4.89 17.94 20.90
CA LEU A 167 -4.06 17.02 20.13
C LEU A 167 -2.68 16.76 20.75
N ASP A 168 -2.26 17.53 21.76
CA ASP A 168 -0.96 17.32 22.43
C ASP A 168 -0.93 15.96 23.17
N ASP A 169 -2.07 15.53 23.69
CA ASP A 169 -2.24 14.27 24.42
C ASP A 169 -2.83 13.13 23.55
N PHE A 170 -3.08 13.40 22.26
CA PHE A 170 -3.68 12.41 21.36
C PHE A 170 -2.65 11.36 20.92
N SER A 171 -2.93 10.09 21.23
CA SER A 171 -2.05 8.97 20.87
C SER A 171 -2.52 8.27 19.59
N TYR A 172 -1.84 8.57 18.49
CA TYR A 172 -2.04 7.93 17.20
C TYR A 172 -1.66 6.43 17.23
N GLN A 173 -2.58 5.57 16.76
CA GLN A 173 -2.34 4.13 16.63
C GLN A 173 -2.06 3.77 15.18
N ALA A 174 -0.80 3.60 14.79
CA ALA A 174 -0.48 3.34 13.39
C ALA A 174 -0.72 1.89 12.97
N HIS A 175 -1.50 1.72 11.90
CA HIS A 175 -1.83 0.41 11.31
C HIS A 175 -0.84 0.00 10.21
N CYS A 176 0.45 -0.04 10.53
CA CYS A 176 1.49 -0.34 9.54
C CYS A 176 2.66 -1.17 10.07
N ILE A 177 3.47 -1.64 9.13
CA ILE A 177 4.74 -2.32 9.35
C ILE A 177 5.85 -1.48 8.70
N GLU A 178 6.86 -1.13 9.48
CA GLU A 178 8.03 -0.38 9.01
C GLU A 178 9.16 -1.33 8.60
N VAL A 179 9.78 -1.01 7.47
CA VAL A 179 10.96 -1.73 6.99
C VAL A 179 12.23 -1.12 7.60
N LEU A 180 12.82 -1.78 8.58
CA LEU A 180 14.11 -1.37 9.15
C LEU A 180 15.27 -1.78 8.24
N GLN A 181 15.20 -3.00 7.69
CA GLN A 181 16.13 -3.50 6.68
C GLN A 181 15.33 -4.28 5.63
N PRO A 182 15.48 -4.00 4.32
CA PRO A 182 14.63 -4.59 3.30
C PRO A 182 15.00 -6.03 2.91
N GLY A 183 16.15 -6.55 3.34
CA GLY A 183 16.68 -7.81 2.82
C GLY A 183 17.29 -7.66 1.41
N THR A 184 17.53 -8.76 0.71
CA THR A 184 18.17 -8.71 -0.62
C THR A 184 17.21 -8.28 -1.73
N TYR A 185 16.01 -8.85 -1.75
CA TYR A 185 14.96 -8.52 -2.72
C TYR A 185 13.61 -8.88 -2.11
N SER A 186 12.89 -7.86 -1.64
CA SER A 186 11.60 -7.99 -0.96
C SER A 186 10.55 -7.19 -1.69
N SER A 187 9.39 -7.79 -1.96
CA SER A 187 8.32 -7.16 -2.73
C SER A 187 6.94 -7.59 -2.27
N VAL A 188 5.95 -6.72 -2.47
CA VAL A 188 4.54 -7.06 -2.27
C VAL A 188 4.07 -7.88 -3.48
N GLN A 189 3.40 -8.99 -3.21
CA GLN A 189 2.83 -9.87 -4.23
C GLN A 189 1.42 -10.28 -3.85
N ASP A 190 0.59 -10.59 -4.85
CA ASP A 190 -0.72 -11.21 -4.67
C ASP A 190 -0.90 -12.38 -5.65
N TYR A 191 -1.95 -13.18 -5.44
CA TYR A 191 -2.27 -14.33 -6.28
C TYR A 191 -3.68 -14.18 -6.88
N PRO A 192 -3.90 -14.49 -8.17
CA PRO A 192 -2.98 -15.10 -9.15
C PRO A 192 -2.03 -14.10 -9.83
N GLY A 193 -1.92 -12.87 -9.32
CA GLY A 193 -1.18 -11.80 -9.97
C GLY A 193 -1.98 -11.15 -11.10
N ARG A 194 -1.25 -10.51 -12.01
CA ARG A 194 -1.78 -9.67 -13.09
C ARG A 194 -2.07 -10.45 -14.37
N LEU A 195 -3.20 -11.13 -14.41
CA LEU A 195 -3.61 -11.89 -15.60
C LEU A 195 -4.28 -11.00 -16.66
N GLY A 196 -4.32 -11.49 -17.91
CA GLY A 196 -5.07 -10.86 -19.01
C GLY A 196 -4.28 -9.93 -19.93
N TYR A 197 -2.97 -9.74 -19.67
CA TYR A 197 -2.13 -8.78 -20.41
C TYR A 197 -0.85 -9.40 -21.00
N TRP A 198 -0.80 -10.73 -21.12
CA TRP A 198 0.40 -11.45 -21.60
C TRP A 198 0.69 -11.18 -23.08
N ASP A 199 -0.36 -10.99 -23.88
CA ASP A 199 -0.33 -10.65 -25.31
C ASP A 199 0.37 -9.31 -25.59
N ILE A 200 0.30 -8.36 -24.65
CA ILE A 200 1.01 -7.08 -24.70
C ILE A 200 2.32 -7.07 -23.89
N GLY A 201 2.78 -8.24 -23.43
CA GLY A 201 4.07 -8.40 -22.76
C GLY A 201 4.09 -8.02 -21.27
N VAL A 202 2.94 -7.86 -20.63
CA VAL A 202 2.85 -7.61 -19.19
C VAL A 202 2.77 -8.94 -18.44
N PRO A 203 3.76 -9.29 -17.60
CA PRO A 203 3.76 -10.56 -16.88
C PRO A 203 2.79 -10.54 -15.69
N PRO A 204 2.30 -11.71 -15.25
CA PRO A 204 1.46 -11.83 -14.07
C PRO A 204 2.14 -11.34 -12.80
N SER A 205 3.48 -11.42 -12.74
CA SER A 205 4.22 -11.22 -11.49
C SER A 205 3.77 -12.23 -10.45
N GLY A 206 3.11 -11.82 -9.36
CA GLY A 206 2.65 -12.72 -8.30
C GLY A 206 3.79 -13.32 -7.47
N PRO A 207 3.50 -14.24 -6.54
CA PRO A 207 4.53 -15.03 -5.87
C PRO A 207 5.22 -15.98 -6.87
N MET A 208 6.52 -16.22 -6.72
CA MET A 208 7.23 -17.17 -7.59
C MET A 208 6.97 -18.64 -7.20
N ASP A 209 6.69 -18.88 -5.93
CA ASP A 209 6.17 -20.13 -5.36
C ASP A 209 4.79 -19.78 -4.78
N ASP A 210 3.78 -19.94 -5.63
CA ASP A 210 2.40 -19.59 -5.34
C ASP A 210 1.77 -20.49 -4.28
N PHE A 211 2.23 -21.74 -4.18
CA PHE A 211 1.78 -22.69 -3.18
C PHE A 211 2.13 -22.20 -1.77
N ALA A 212 3.40 -21.93 -1.48
CA ALA A 212 3.82 -21.44 -0.17
C ALA A 212 3.15 -20.10 0.18
N PHE A 213 3.09 -19.16 -0.77
CA PHE A 213 2.42 -17.87 -0.57
C PHE A 213 0.93 -18.01 -0.21
N ARG A 214 0.20 -18.88 -0.91
CA ARG A 214 -1.22 -19.13 -0.63
C ARG A 214 -1.41 -19.80 0.73
N LEU A 215 -0.52 -20.71 1.11
CA LEU A 215 -0.57 -21.32 2.45
C LEU A 215 -0.29 -20.29 3.55
N ALA A 216 0.62 -19.34 3.35
CA ALA A 216 0.84 -18.23 4.28
C ALA A 216 -0.46 -17.45 4.54
N ASN A 217 -1.14 -17.05 3.47
CA ASN A 217 -2.42 -16.36 3.55
C ASN A 217 -3.50 -17.22 4.22
N ARG A 218 -3.57 -18.52 3.91
CA ARG A 218 -4.52 -19.44 4.53
C ARG A 218 -4.30 -19.61 6.03
N ILE A 219 -3.04 -19.64 6.49
CA ILE A 219 -2.68 -19.77 7.91
C ILE A 219 -3.20 -18.59 8.71
N VAL A 220 -3.11 -17.36 8.19
CA VAL A 220 -3.67 -16.17 8.86
C VAL A 220 -5.16 -15.96 8.58
N GLY A 221 -5.78 -16.84 7.79
CA GLY A 221 -7.21 -16.84 7.46
C GLY A 221 -7.63 -15.83 6.39
N ASN A 222 -6.68 -15.26 5.65
CA ASN A 222 -6.95 -14.24 4.64
C ASN A 222 -7.80 -14.74 3.48
N HIS A 223 -8.49 -13.82 2.82
CA HIS A 223 -9.01 -14.04 1.48
C HIS A 223 -7.85 -14.35 0.50
N PRO A 224 -8.02 -15.24 -0.49
CA PRO A 224 -6.93 -15.62 -1.42
C PRO A 224 -6.29 -14.48 -2.22
N SER A 225 -7.01 -13.36 -2.39
CA SER A 225 -6.52 -12.17 -3.09
C SER A 225 -5.72 -11.21 -2.21
N ALA A 226 -5.57 -11.51 -0.91
CA ALA A 226 -4.81 -10.65 0.00
C ALA A 226 -3.34 -10.61 -0.42
N ALA A 227 -2.78 -9.41 -0.43
CA ALA A 227 -1.36 -9.23 -0.71
C ALA A 227 -0.52 -9.69 0.49
N GLY A 228 0.64 -10.27 0.19
CA GLY A 228 1.67 -10.65 1.16
C GLY A 228 3.04 -10.21 0.67
N LEU A 229 4.08 -10.50 1.44
CA LEU A 229 5.46 -10.20 1.05
C LEU A 229 6.16 -11.47 0.55
N GLU A 230 6.92 -11.32 -0.53
CA GLU A 230 7.90 -12.29 -1.00
C GLU A 230 9.31 -11.75 -0.69
N PHE A 231 10.15 -12.59 -0.09
CA PHE A 231 11.56 -12.31 0.18
C PHE A 231 12.45 -13.30 -0.56
N THR A 232 13.57 -12.83 -1.11
CA THR A 232 14.52 -13.69 -1.84
C THR A 232 15.87 -13.75 -1.14
N LEU A 233 16.36 -14.96 -0.87
CA LEU A 233 17.63 -15.32 -0.21
C LEU A 233 17.84 -14.82 1.22
N GLN A 234 17.65 -13.53 1.48
CA GLN A 234 17.76 -12.93 2.81
C GLN A 234 16.54 -12.06 3.05
N GLY A 235 15.83 -12.39 4.13
CA GLY A 235 14.62 -11.67 4.51
C GLY A 235 14.89 -10.30 5.16
N PRO A 236 13.83 -9.57 5.47
CA PRO A 236 13.91 -8.24 6.05
C PRO A 236 14.02 -8.26 7.58
N THR A 237 14.29 -7.07 8.12
CA THR A 237 13.99 -6.71 9.51
C THR A 237 12.83 -5.72 9.50
N LEU A 238 11.73 -6.08 10.15
CA LEU A 238 10.46 -5.35 10.14
C LEU A 238 10.05 -4.97 11.57
N ARG A 239 9.56 -3.75 11.76
CA ARG A 239 8.95 -3.30 13.01
C ARG A 239 7.44 -3.18 12.85
N PHE A 240 6.68 -3.78 13.75
CA PHE A 240 5.23 -3.69 13.76
C PHE A 240 4.79 -2.53 14.63
N HIS A 241 3.99 -1.60 14.11
CA HIS A 241 3.46 -0.47 14.87
C HIS A 241 2.07 -0.73 15.46
N CYS A 242 1.46 -1.86 15.11
CA CYS A 242 0.21 -2.36 15.68
C CYS A 242 0.33 -3.86 16.01
N ALA A 243 -0.61 -4.36 16.80
CA ALA A 243 -0.73 -5.81 17.00
C ALA A 243 -1.18 -6.49 15.70
N ALA A 244 -0.60 -7.65 15.39
CA ALA A 244 -0.86 -8.36 14.15
C ALA A 244 -0.83 -9.89 14.36
N THR A 245 -1.45 -10.62 13.45
CA THR A 245 -1.23 -12.07 13.28
C THR A 245 -0.54 -12.29 11.95
N ILE A 246 0.60 -12.96 11.96
CA ILE A 246 1.40 -13.24 10.78
C ILE A 246 1.60 -14.75 10.57
N ALA A 247 2.07 -15.12 9.38
CA ALA A 247 2.58 -16.45 9.10
C ALA A 247 3.81 -16.37 8.19
N LEU A 248 4.80 -17.22 8.46
CA LEU A 248 5.99 -17.41 7.63
C LEU A 248 5.94 -18.78 6.96
N THR A 249 6.23 -18.83 5.67
CA THR A 249 6.24 -20.06 4.85
C THR A 249 7.33 -19.98 3.78
N GLY A 250 7.53 -21.06 3.01
CA GLY A 250 8.54 -21.10 1.96
C GLY A 250 9.88 -21.62 2.49
N ALA A 251 10.96 -21.06 1.95
CA ALA A 251 12.34 -21.41 2.29
C ALA A 251 12.62 -21.30 3.80
N ASP A 252 13.49 -22.20 4.28
CA ASP A 252 13.97 -22.23 5.66
C ASP A 252 14.93 -21.05 5.89
N CYS A 253 14.36 -19.93 6.34
CA CYS A 253 15.11 -18.77 6.83
C CYS A 253 14.99 -18.74 8.36
N PRO A 254 16.09 -18.69 9.13
CA PRO A 254 16.02 -18.40 10.56
C PRO A 254 15.23 -17.11 10.78
N ALA A 255 14.19 -17.14 11.60
CA ALA A 255 13.37 -15.98 11.90
C ALA A 255 13.25 -15.83 13.41
N GLU A 256 13.28 -14.58 13.87
CA GLU A 256 13.22 -14.23 15.28
C GLU A 256 12.25 -13.06 15.49
N LEU A 257 11.51 -13.09 16.59
CA LEU A 257 10.68 -11.98 17.07
C LEU A 257 11.29 -11.46 18.37
N ASP A 258 11.85 -10.25 18.33
CA ASP A 258 12.63 -9.66 19.43
C ASP A 258 13.76 -10.56 19.97
N GLY A 259 14.36 -11.37 19.09
CA GLY A 259 15.45 -12.31 19.42
C GLY A 259 14.96 -13.72 19.78
N GLU A 260 13.66 -13.93 19.95
CA GLU A 260 13.10 -15.26 20.20
C GLU A 260 12.84 -16.01 18.88
N PRO A 261 13.38 -17.23 18.68
CA PRO A 261 13.18 -17.99 17.46
C PRO A 261 11.71 -18.29 17.16
N LEU A 262 11.32 -18.14 15.89
CA LEU A 262 9.98 -18.44 15.39
C LEU A 262 9.92 -19.79 14.68
N THR A 263 8.79 -20.45 14.82
CA THR A 263 8.44 -21.64 14.03
C THR A 263 7.49 -21.24 12.90
N TYR A 264 7.79 -21.71 11.68
CA TYR A 264 7.05 -21.42 10.46
C TYR A 264 5.73 -22.20 10.39
N TRP A 265 4.92 -21.94 9.36
CA TRP A 265 3.72 -22.72 9.02
C TRP A 265 2.59 -22.70 10.07
N GLN A 266 2.62 -21.73 10.97
CA GLN A 266 1.59 -21.51 11.99
C GLN A 266 1.30 -20.02 12.20
N PRO A 267 0.13 -19.67 12.78
CA PRO A 267 -0.17 -18.29 13.15
C PRO A 267 0.76 -17.82 14.26
N ILE A 268 1.34 -16.64 14.08
CA ILE A 268 2.25 -16.00 15.03
C ILE A 268 1.61 -14.68 15.45
N ALA A 269 1.36 -14.53 16.75
CA ALA A 269 0.89 -13.26 17.30
C ALA A 269 2.07 -12.31 17.50
N VAL A 270 1.91 -11.08 17.01
CA VAL A 270 2.89 -9.99 17.12
C VAL A 270 2.23 -8.83 17.85
N ARG A 271 2.91 -8.26 18.84
CA ARG A 271 2.48 -7.06 19.57
C ARG A 271 3.03 -5.81 18.89
N ALA A 272 2.37 -4.68 19.10
CA ALA A 272 2.90 -3.39 18.69
C ALA A 272 4.29 -3.15 19.31
N GLY A 273 5.21 -2.59 18.54
CA GLY A 273 6.60 -2.33 18.89
C GLY A 273 7.57 -3.49 18.63
N GLN A 274 7.08 -4.72 18.42
CA GLN A 274 7.96 -5.87 18.22
C GLN A 274 8.66 -5.85 16.87
N ARG A 275 9.85 -6.48 16.83
CA ARG A 275 10.68 -6.56 15.63
C ARG A 275 10.83 -7.99 15.16
N LEU A 276 10.44 -8.23 13.92
CA LEU A 276 10.65 -9.48 13.20
C LEU A 276 11.94 -9.37 12.40
N THR A 277 12.87 -10.31 12.57
CA THR A 277 14.11 -10.39 11.80
C THR A 277 14.17 -11.72 11.06
N LEU A 278 14.39 -11.69 9.75
CA LEU A 278 14.64 -12.88 8.95
C LEU A 278 16.09 -12.91 8.48
N GLY A 279 16.76 -14.02 8.73
CA GLY A 279 18.11 -14.30 8.28
C GLY A 279 18.20 -14.72 6.81
N ARG A 280 19.33 -15.35 6.49
CA ARG A 280 19.59 -15.94 5.17
C ARG A 280 19.00 -17.34 5.08
N ALA A 281 18.37 -17.66 3.95
CA ALA A 281 17.85 -18.97 3.62
C ALA A 281 18.95 -20.05 3.69
N ARG A 282 18.69 -21.11 4.44
CA ARG A 282 19.53 -22.32 4.52
C ARG A 282 19.19 -23.30 3.40
N HIS A 283 17.90 -23.53 3.19
CA HIS A 283 17.35 -24.36 2.11
C HIS A 283 16.23 -23.62 1.38
N GLY A 284 16.13 -23.83 0.07
CA GLY A 284 15.21 -23.08 -0.78
C GLY A 284 15.72 -21.69 -1.15
N CYS A 285 14.84 -20.84 -1.70
CA CYS A 285 15.21 -19.53 -2.23
C CYS A 285 14.31 -18.38 -1.77
N ARG A 286 13.00 -18.63 -1.59
CA ARG A 286 12.02 -17.59 -1.28
C ARG A 286 11.20 -17.93 -0.05
N THR A 287 11.01 -16.94 0.81
CA THR A 287 10.17 -17.00 2.00
C THR A 287 9.04 -16.01 1.84
N TYR A 288 7.87 -16.35 2.38
CA TYR A 288 6.68 -15.50 2.30
C TYR A 288 6.19 -15.13 3.68
N LEU A 289 5.78 -13.87 3.82
CA LEU A 289 5.08 -13.37 4.98
C LEU A 289 3.67 -12.95 4.59
N ALA A 290 2.68 -13.56 5.24
CA ALA A 290 1.33 -13.03 5.25
C ALA A 290 1.07 -12.34 6.59
N VAL A 291 0.38 -11.21 6.53
CA VAL A 291 -0.23 -10.56 7.69
C VAL A 291 -1.74 -10.70 7.54
N ARG A 292 -2.45 -10.96 8.64
CA ARG A 292 -3.92 -11.00 8.61
C ARG A 292 -4.46 -9.68 8.06
N ASN A 293 -5.51 -9.75 7.23
CA ASN A 293 -6.05 -8.68 6.37
C ASN A 293 -5.22 -8.35 5.12
N GLY A 294 -3.92 -8.69 5.08
CA GLY A 294 -3.04 -8.37 3.96
C GLY A 294 -2.56 -6.91 3.95
N PHE A 295 -1.83 -6.54 2.90
CA PHE A 295 -1.29 -5.18 2.74
C PHE A 295 -2.21 -4.28 1.94
N ASP A 296 -2.31 -3.02 2.37
CA ASP A 296 -3.06 -1.98 1.67
C ASP A 296 -2.18 -1.27 0.64
N VAL A 297 -2.25 -1.77 -0.59
CA VAL A 297 -1.56 -1.21 -1.75
C VAL A 297 -2.54 -1.13 -2.93
N PRO A 298 -2.41 -0.12 -3.81
CA PRO A 298 -3.33 0.06 -4.91
C PRO A 298 -3.24 -1.10 -5.92
N MET A 299 -4.37 -1.42 -6.53
CA MET A 299 -4.41 -2.35 -7.65
C MET A 299 -3.98 -1.64 -8.92
N TYR A 300 -3.08 -2.27 -9.69
CA TYR A 300 -2.68 -1.79 -11.00
C TYR A 300 -2.84 -2.90 -12.03
N LEU A 301 -3.71 -2.66 -13.01
CA LEU A 301 -4.14 -3.66 -14.00
C LEU A 301 -4.72 -4.92 -13.32
N GLY A 302 -5.56 -4.73 -12.30
CA GLY A 302 -6.28 -5.84 -11.65
C GLY A 302 -5.48 -6.62 -10.59
N SER A 303 -4.28 -6.17 -10.22
CA SER A 303 -3.43 -6.88 -9.25
C SER A 303 -2.56 -5.93 -8.41
N ARG A 304 -2.27 -6.34 -7.17
CA ARG A 304 -1.36 -5.70 -6.21
C ARG A 304 0.10 -6.15 -6.36
N SER A 305 0.39 -7.06 -7.27
CA SER A 305 1.72 -7.61 -7.45
C SER A 305 2.73 -6.60 -7.98
N THR A 306 3.89 -6.51 -7.35
CA THR A 306 4.99 -5.66 -7.82
C THR A 306 5.63 -6.22 -9.09
N PHE A 307 5.67 -5.40 -10.15
CA PHE A 307 6.54 -5.61 -11.30
C PHE A 307 7.66 -4.57 -11.34
N ALA A 308 8.73 -4.85 -10.61
CA ALA A 308 9.81 -3.88 -10.37
C ALA A 308 10.53 -3.39 -11.64
N LEU A 309 10.63 -4.25 -12.67
CA LEU A 309 11.25 -3.86 -13.95
C LEU A 309 10.40 -2.82 -14.70
N GLY A 310 9.06 -2.94 -14.62
CA GLY A 310 8.13 -1.98 -15.19
C GLY A 310 7.77 -0.82 -14.26
N GLN A 311 8.24 -0.84 -13.01
CA GLN A 311 8.02 0.20 -12.00
C GLN A 311 6.54 0.43 -11.62
N PHE A 312 5.74 -0.64 -11.56
CA PHE A 312 4.32 -0.53 -11.15
C PHE A 312 3.84 -1.70 -10.28
N GLY A 313 2.74 -1.46 -9.57
CA GLY A 313 2.11 -2.40 -8.64
C GLY A 313 2.84 -2.54 -7.29
N GLY A 314 2.14 -3.07 -6.29
CA GLY A 314 2.63 -3.24 -4.93
C GLY A 314 3.02 -1.91 -4.28
N HIS A 315 4.08 -1.91 -3.48
CA HIS A 315 4.54 -0.69 -2.79
C HIS A 315 5.36 0.20 -3.73
N ALA A 316 4.73 1.26 -4.26
CA ALA A 316 5.35 2.26 -5.14
C ALA A 316 6.07 1.67 -6.38
N GLY A 317 5.59 0.54 -6.91
CA GLY A 317 6.16 -0.06 -8.13
C GLY A 317 7.53 -0.70 -7.97
N ARG A 318 8.05 -0.84 -6.75
CA ARG A 318 9.46 -1.21 -6.49
C ARG A 318 9.60 -2.24 -5.38
N ILE A 319 10.83 -2.73 -5.21
CA ILE A 319 11.21 -3.47 -4.00
C ILE A 319 11.22 -2.56 -2.78
N LEU A 320 11.08 -3.17 -1.61
CA LEU A 320 11.12 -2.49 -0.32
C LEU A 320 12.47 -1.81 -0.09
N ARG A 321 12.44 -0.69 0.63
CA ARG A 321 13.57 0.12 1.06
C ARG A 321 13.48 0.38 2.55
N VAL A 322 14.61 0.78 3.14
CA VAL A 322 14.66 1.25 4.52
C VAL A 322 13.67 2.40 4.70
N ALA A 323 12.96 2.39 5.83
CA ALA A 323 11.97 3.37 6.25
C ALA A 323 10.65 3.37 5.46
N ASP A 324 10.44 2.43 4.54
CA ASP A 324 9.13 2.20 3.94
C ASP A 324 8.11 1.84 5.04
N MET A 325 6.92 2.45 4.93
CA MET A 325 5.77 2.17 5.79
C MET A 325 4.74 1.37 4.99
N LEU A 326 4.49 0.13 5.39
CA LEU A 326 3.56 -0.78 4.74
C LEU A 326 2.27 -0.83 5.53
N ALA A 327 1.23 -0.16 5.06
CA ALA A 327 -0.09 -0.18 5.67
C ALA A 327 -0.68 -1.60 5.63
N ILE A 328 -1.26 -2.02 6.76
CA ILE A 328 -2.07 -3.23 6.83
C ILE A 328 -3.49 -2.83 6.43
N ALA A 329 -4.13 -3.66 5.60
CA ALA A 329 -5.49 -3.39 5.18
C ALA A 329 -6.46 -3.42 6.37
N GLN A 330 -7.41 -2.48 6.34
CA GLN A 330 -8.51 -2.33 7.28
C GLN A 330 -9.83 -2.58 6.52
N PRO A 331 -10.30 -3.84 6.41
CA PRO A 331 -11.47 -4.20 5.59
C PRO A 331 -12.77 -3.48 5.96
N GLU A 332 -12.85 -2.89 7.14
CA GLU A 332 -13.94 -2.05 7.64
C GLU A 332 -14.01 -0.67 6.95
N LEU A 333 -12.90 -0.20 6.36
CA LEU A 333 -12.89 1.04 5.59
C LEU A 333 -13.47 0.81 4.20
N SER A 334 -14.38 1.68 3.76
CA SER A 334 -14.97 1.61 2.41
C SER A 334 -13.95 1.71 1.28
N ALA A 335 -12.82 2.40 1.52
CA ALA A 335 -11.69 2.49 0.61
C ALA A 335 -10.91 1.19 0.48
N SER A 336 -11.00 0.27 1.44
CA SER A 336 -10.18 -0.94 1.43
C SER A 336 -10.63 -1.87 0.31
N SER A 337 -9.73 -2.08 -0.64
CA SER A 337 -9.97 -2.97 -1.77
C SER A 337 -9.63 -4.44 -1.47
N THR A 338 -9.08 -4.73 -0.28
CA THR A 338 -8.70 -6.07 0.14
C THR A 338 -9.85 -6.71 0.93
N PRO A 339 -10.40 -7.85 0.48
CA PRO A 339 -11.51 -8.49 1.18
C PRO A 339 -11.12 -8.94 2.59
N ALA A 340 -12.09 -8.92 3.50
CA ALA A 340 -11.91 -9.39 4.87
C ALA A 340 -11.47 -10.87 4.94
N PRO A 341 -10.75 -11.28 5.99
CA PRO A 341 -10.40 -12.68 6.21
C PRO A 341 -11.63 -13.60 6.22
N ILE A 342 -11.52 -14.75 5.56
CA ILE A 342 -12.61 -15.71 5.38
C ILE A 342 -12.55 -16.88 6.37
N ALA A 343 -11.49 -16.96 7.17
CA ALA A 343 -11.31 -18.01 8.17
C ALA A 343 -10.60 -17.48 9.42
N ALA A 344 -10.70 -18.26 10.50
CA ALA A 344 -9.85 -18.08 11.67
C ALA A 344 -8.40 -18.51 11.36
N PRO A 345 -7.39 -17.89 11.99
CA PRO A 345 -6.01 -18.33 11.85
C PRO A 345 -5.84 -19.78 12.33
N GLN A 346 -5.08 -20.58 11.58
CA GLN A 346 -4.90 -22.01 11.85
C GLN A 346 -3.53 -22.48 11.37
N ALA A 347 -2.85 -23.31 12.16
CA ALA A 347 -1.61 -23.96 11.75
C ALA A 347 -1.82 -24.88 10.55
N MET A 348 -0.79 -25.00 9.71
CA MET A 348 -0.82 -25.91 8.58
C MET A 348 -0.61 -27.35 9.02
N ASP A 349 -1.28 -28.28 8.36
CA ASP A 349 -1.02 -29.70 8.54
C ASP A 349 0.35 -30.06 7.93
N ASP A 350 1.16 -30.85 8.65
CA ASP A 350 2.50 -31.24 8.22
C ASP A 350 2.52 -31.92 6.84
N SER A 351 1.44 -32.63 6.47
CA SER A 351 1.33 -33.28 5.15
C SER A 351 1.23 -32.30 3.97
N LEU A 352 0.87 -31.04 4.24
CA LEU A 352 0.78 -29.97 3.24
C LEU A 352 2.05 -29.12 3.17
N ILE A 353 3.00 -29.31 4.09
CA ILE A 353 4.25 -28.55 4.13
C ILE A 353 5.24 -29.12 3.09
N PRO A 354 5.70 -28.32 2.10
CA PRO A 354 6.67 -28.79 1.12
C PRO A 354 8.02 -29.12 1.76
N GLN A 355 8.70 -30.13 1.22
CA GLN A 355 10.07 -30.46 1.59
C GLN A 355 11.06 -29.72 0.69
N TYR A 356 11.94 -28.91 1.29
CA TYR A 356 12.95 -28.14 0.58
C TYR A 356 14.30 -28.86 0.59
N GLY A 357 14.60 -29.59 -0.50
CA GLY A 357 15.85 -30.33 -0.67
C GLY A 357 16.86 -29.66 -1.60
N GLU A 358 17.99 -30.34 -1.82
CA GLU A 358 19.01 -29.94 -2.81
C GLU A 358 18.78 -30.54 -4.20
N VAL A 359 17.95 -31.58 -4.29
CA VAL A 359 17.62 -32.29 -5.52
C VAL A 359 16.14 -32.16 -5.78
N TRP A 360 15.78 -31.72 -6.98
CA TRP A 360 14.40 -31.46 -7.38
C TRP A 360 14.06 -32.26 -8.63
N ASN A 361 12.92 -32.96 -8.59
CA ASN A 361 12.31 -33.55 -9.77
C ASN A 361 11.17 -32.61 -10.20
N ILE A 362 11.33 -31.95 -11.35
CA ILE A 362 10.37 -30.96 -11.83
C ILE A 362 9.58 -31.59 -12.98
N GLY A 363 8.27 -31.75 -12.77
CA GLY A 363 7.36 -32.20 -13.83
C GLY A 363 7.20 -31.11 -14.89
N VAL A 364 7.32 -31.49 -16.16
CA VAL A 364 7.13 -30.59 -17.30
C VAL A 364 6.22 -31.23 -18.33
N LEU A 365 5.44 -30.43 -19.05
CA LEU A 365 4.76 -30.87 -20.26
C LEU A 365 5.73 -30.75 -21.43
N TYR A 366 5.84 -31.81 -22.23
CA TYR A 366 6.72 -31.83 -23.39
C TYR A 366 6.19 -30.93 -24.51
N GLY A 367 7.05 -30.04 -25.02
CA GLY A 367 6.73 -29.12 -26.11
C GLY A 367 7.02 -27.64 -25.79
N PRO A 368 6.76 -26.73 -26.73
CA PRO A 368 6.27 -27.00 -28.10
C PRO A 368 7.37 -27.47 -29.06
N HIS A 369 8.65 -27.17 -28.79
CA HIS A 369 9.76 -27.38 -29.72
C HIS A 369 10.64 -28.60 -29.43
N GLY A 370 10.17 -29.55 -28.61
CA GLY A 370 10.91 -30.79 -28.36
C GLY A 370 11.07 -31.69 -29.60
N ALA A 371 10.34 -31.40 -30.68
CA ALA A 371 10.23 -32.22 -31.87
C ALA A 371 11.56 -32.40 -32.63
N PRO A 372 11.68 -33.49 -33.44
CA PRO A 372 12.87 -33.80 -34.25
C PRO A 372 13.36 -32.67 -35.16
N ASP A 373 12.47 -31.75 -35.55
CA ASP A 373 12.79 -30.58 -36.39
C ASP A 373 13.78 -29.61 -35.75
N PHE A 374 13.85 -29.60 -34.40
CA PHE A 374 14.72 -28.71 -33.63
C PHE A 374 15.83 -29.47 -32.90
N PHE A 375 15.51 -30.63 -32.33
CA PHE A 375 16.44 -31.42 -31.52
C PHE A 375 16.45 -32.88 -31.94
N THR A 376 17.62 -33.52 -31.93
CA THR A 376 17.68 -34.97 -32.18
C THR A 376 17.00 -35.74 -31.03
N PRO A 377 16.43 -36.94 -31.29
CA PRO A 377 15.84 -37.77 -30.24
C PRO A 377 16.80 -38.04 -29.07
N GLN A 378 18.08 -38.29 -29.37
CA GLN A 378 19.13 -38.49 -28.37
C GLN A 378 19.36 -37.24 -27.50
N SER A 379 19.28 -36.04 -28.07
CA SER A 379 19.40 -34.78 -27.32
C SER A 379 18.24 -34.62 -26.32
N ILE A 380 17.02 -35.01 -26.71
CA ILE A 380 15.84 -34.96 -25.84
C ILE A 380 15.92 -36.00 -24.72
N GLU A 381 16.34 -37.23 -25.03
CA GLU A 381 16.57 -38.26 -24.02
C GLU A 381 17.63 -37.81 -23.01
N THR A 382 18.74 -37.24 -23.50
CA THR A 382 19.79 -36.66 -22.65
C THR A 382 19.23 -35.52 -21.79
N PHE A 383 18.36 -34.67 -22.33
CA PHE A 383 17.72 -33.59 -21.58
C PHE A 383 16.92 -34.11 -20.38
N PHE A 384 16.13 -35.17 -20.55
CA PHE A 384 15.32 -35.72 -19.46
C PHE A 384 16.08 -36.63 -18.50
N CYS A 385 17.14 -37.32 -18.95
CA CYS A 385 17.92 -38.22 -18.10
C CYS A 385 19.01 -37.51 -17.29
N GLN A 386 19.45 -36.31 -17.71
CA GLN A 386 20.55 -35.63 -17.03
C GLN A 386 20.07 -34.78 -15.84
N ARG A 387 20.89 -34.74 -14.79
CA ARG A 387 20.71 -33.75 -13.71
C ARG A 387 21.29 -32.41 -14.17
N MET A 388 20.46 -31.38 -14.14
CA MET A 388 20.87 -30.01 -14.47
C MET A 388 21.26 -29.25 -13.21
N ALA A 389 22.33 -28.45 -13.28
CA ALA A 389 22.66 -27.51 -12.22
C ALA A 389 21.91 -26.19 -12.48
N GLY A 390 21.02 -25.82 -11.57
CA GLY A 390 20.42 -24.49 -11.56
C GLY A 390 21.47 -23.44 -11.17
N ALA A 391 21.63 -22.40 -11.97
CA ALA A 391 22.42 -21.23 -11.61
C ALA A 391 21.48 -20.04 -11.41
N LEU A 392 21.39 -19.56 -10.18
CA LEU A 392 20.77 -18.27 -9.89
C LEU A 392 21.79 -17.18 -10.27
N GLN A 393 21.53 -16.42 -11.33
CA GLN A 393 22.33 -15.23 -11.66
C GLN A 393 21.70 -14.01 -11.00
N LEU A 394 22.46 -13.36 -10.11
CA LEU A 394 22.07 -12.13 -9.42
C LEU A 394 22.09 -10.97 -10.44
N GLN A 395 20.97 -10.71 -11.12
CA GLN A 395 20.78 -9.56 -12.00
C GLN A 395 19.38 -8.97 -11.77
N PRO A 396 19.13 -7.67 -12.03
CA PRO A 396 17.84 -7.01 -11.77
C PRO A 396 16.57 -7.76 -12.25
N SER A 397 16.73 -8.72 -13.16
CA SER A 397 15.75 -9.68 -13.65
C SER A 397 15.51 -10.93 -12.76
N TRP A 398 15.69 -10.91 -11.43
CA TRP A 398 15.60 -12.09 -10.53
C TRP A 398 14.32 -12.93 -10.66
N ARG A 399 13.23 -12.29 -11.10
CA ARG A 399 11.93 -12.94 -11.31
C ARG A 399 11.68 -13.36 -12.76
N ALA A 400 12.55 -12.96 -13.70
CA ALA A 400 12.34 -13.21 -15.13
C ALA A 400 12.61 -14.66 -15.53
N ALA A 401 13.64 -15.30 -14.97
CA ALA A 401 13.98 -16.69 -15.28
C ALA A 401 14.97 -17.32 -14.27
N ILE A 402 14.90 -18.64 -14.13
CA ILE A 402 15.98 -19.47 -13.60
C ILE A 402 16.77 -20.02 -14.78
N ARG A 403 18.09 -19.86 -14.80
CA ARG A 403 18.95 -20.40 -15.86
C ARG A 403 19.54 -21.75 -15.43
N ALA A 404 19.29 -22.79 -16.21
CA ALA A 404 19.89 -24.10 -16.00
C ALA A 404 21.13 -24.27 -16.89
N LYS A 405 22.21 -24.83 -16.33
CA LYS A 405 23.38 -25.24 -17.11
C LYS A 405 23.29 -26.73 -17.41
N THR A 406 23.43 -27.07 -18.70
CA THR A 406 23.36 -28.43 -19.23
C THR A 406 24.35 -28.61 -20.38
N ARG A 407 24.76 -29.85 -20.63
CA ARG A 407 25.39 -30.24 -21.90
C ARG A 407 24.27 -30.67 -22.85
N LEU A 408 23.84 -29.78 -23.73
CA LEU A 408 22.94 -30.13 -24.82
C LEU A 408 23.76 -30.54 -26.05
N GLY A 409 23.42 -31.68 -26.63
CA GLY A 409 24.00 -32.17 -27.89
C GLY A 409 23.53 -31.36 -29.10
N THR A 410 24.04 -31.72 -30.28
CA THR A 410 23.85 -31.05 -31.57
C THR A 410 22.39 -30.68 -31.89
N ALA A 411 22.19 -29.46 -32.37
CA ALA A 411 20.93 -28.98 -32.92
C ALA A 411 20.55 -29.75 -34.19
N GLY A 412 19.25 -30.04 -34.38
CA GLY A 412 18.74 -30.73 -35.58
C GLY A 412 18.86 -29.89 -36.87
N ARG A 413 18.91 -28.56 -36.74
CA ARG A 413 19.15 -27.61 -37.84
C ARG A 413 20.45 -26.84 -37.66
N ARG A 414 21.28 -26.77 -38.71
CA ARG A 414 22.57 -26.05 -38.69
C ARG A 414 22.46 -24.52 -38.79
N ARG A 415 21.35 -23.97 -39.31
CA ARG A 415 21.00 -22.53 -39.33
C ARG A 415 19.48 -22.35 -39.43
N SER A 416 18.89 -21.44 -38.66
CA SER A 416 17.58 -20.87 -38.98
C SER A 416 17.77 -19.89 -40.15
N GLY A 417 17.06 -20.09 -41.26
CA GLY A 417 17.13 -19.18 -42.40
C GLY A 417 16.84 -17.74 -41.98
N ALA A 418 17.67 -16.79 -42.42
CA ALA A 418 17.36 -15.37 -42.31
C ALA A 418 16.11 -15.11 -43.14
N ALA A 419 14.99 -14.78 -42.49
CA ALA A 419 13.84 -14.23 -43.17
C ALA A 419 14.21 -12.81 -43.64
N SER A 420 14.49 -12.65 -44.92
CA SER A 420 14.57 -11.35 -45.58
C SER A 420 13.17 -10.74 -45.59
N PHE A 421 12.88 -9.88 -44.61
CA PHE A 421 11.80 -8.92 -44.74
C PHE A 421 12.23 -7.86 -45.77
N GLN A 422 11.81 -8.04 -47.03
CA GLN A 422 11.72 -6.93 -47.96
C GLN A 422 10.60 -6.00 -47.46
N ARG A 423 10.97 -4.75 -47.17
CA ARG A 423 10.03 -3.67 -46.91
C ARG A 423 9.15 -3.45 -48.15
N ALA A 424 7.84 -3.38 -47.95
CA ALA A 424 6.91 -2.64 -48.80
C ALA A 424 6.37 -1.47 -47.97
#